data_AF-A0A1I4NBV5-F1
#
_entry.id   AF-A0A1I4NBV5-F1
#
_cell.length_a   1.000
_cell.length_b   1.000
_cell.length_c   1.000
_cell.angle_alpha   90.00
_cell.angle_beta   90.00
_cell.angle_gamma   90.00
#
_symmetry.space_group_name_H-M   'P 1'
#
loop_
_entity.id
_entity.type
_entity.pdbx_description
1 polymer ?
#
loop_
_entity_poly.entity_id
_entity_poly.type
_entity_poly.pdbx_seq_one_letter_code
_entity_poly.pdbx_strand_id
1 'polypeptide(L)'
;MSDDGIDPNKAAAIRLRARLAVVERAAWFGLVHAMKTRPAETEAYIASERARCAEGFGGTTWAKDLTDAERKMLAEEVDAGLAQLIEDARQEI
;
A
#
# COMPACT_ATOMS: atom_id res chain seq x y z
N MET A 1 -23.51 34.26 -4.11
CA MET A 1 -22.40 33.69 -3.33
C MET A 1 -22.95 32.41 -2.73
N SER A 2 -22.64 31.25 -3.32
CA SER A 2 -23.14 30.00 -2.75
C SER A 2 -22.25 29.64 -1.57
N ASP A 3 -22.87 29.53 -0.41
CA ASP A 3 -22.28 28.99 0.80
C ASP A 3 -22.30 27.46 0.70
N ASP A 4 -21.68 26.94 -0.37
CA ASP A 4 -21.61 25.49 -0.65
C ASP A 4 -20.53 24.87 0.23
N GLY A 5 -20.79 24.86 1.54
CA GLY A 5 -20.00 24.12 2.50
C GLY A 5 -19.85 22.66 2.07
N ILE A 6 -18.67 22.09 2.29
CA ILE A 6 -18.43 20.67 2.00
C ILE A 6 -19.32 19.85 2.94
N ASP A 7 -20.20 19.03 2.37
CA ASP A 7 -20.99 18.03 3.09
C ASP A 7 -20.11 17.29 4.12
N PRO A 8 -20.51 17.20 5.41
CA PRO A 8 -19.67 16.62 6.45
C PRO A 8 -19.24 15.17 6.19
N ASN A 9 -20.08 14.35 5.55
CA ASN A 9 -19.75 12.98 5.17
C ASN A 9 -18.74 12.96 4.01
N LYS A 10 -18.90 13.85 3.03
CA LYS A 10 -17.89 14.04 1.97
C LYS A 10 -16.57 14.53 2.56
N ALA A 11 -16.60 15.44 3.53
CA ALA A 11 -15.40 15.96 4.19
C ALA A 11 -14.65 14.84 4.95
N ALA A 12 -15.36 13.94 5.62
CA ALA A 12 -14.75 12.78 6.27
C ALA A 12 -14.03 11.87 5.26
N ALA A 13 -14.69 11.54 4.14
CA ALA A 13 -14.10 10.72 3.09
C ALA A 13 -12.90 11.40 2.41
N ILE A 14 -12.96 12.73 2.18
CA ILE A 14 -11.84 13.51 1.63
C ILE A 14 -10.65 13.48 2.59
N ARG A 15 -10.87 13.68 3.90
CA ARG A 15 -9.79 13.63 4.89
C ARG A 15 -9.17 12.24 5.00
N LEU A 16 -9.97 11.17 4.89
CA LEU A 16 -9.44 9.81 4.86
C LEU A 16 -8.55 9.59 3.62
N ARG A 17 -9.02 9.99 2.44
CA ARG A 17 -8.21 9.94 1.21
C ARG A 17 -6.91 10.71 1.33
N ALA A 18 -6.97 11.93 1.89
CA ALA A 18 -5.78 12.74 2.11
C ALA A 18 -4.78 12.04 3.03
N ARG A 19 -5.25 11.39 4.11
CA ARG A 19 -4.38 10.63 5.02
C ARG A 19 -3.73 9.42 4.34
N LEU A 20 -4.50 8.67 3.55
CA LEU A 20 -3.97 7.54 2.77
C LEU A 20 -2.90 8.03 1.79
N ALA A 21 -3.18 9.09 1.03
CA ALA A 21 -2.22 9.68 0.10
C ALA A 21 -0.95 10.16 0.80
N VAL A 22 -1.04 10.76 1.99
CA VAL A 22 0.15 11.17 2.76
C VAL A 22 1.02 9.98 3.14
N VAL A 23 0.41 8.90 3.66
CA VAL A 23 1.15 7.69 4.04
C VAL A 23 1.77 7.03 2.81
N GLU A 24 1.01 6.91 1.73
CA GLU A 24 1.48 6.37 0.45
C GLU A 24 2.69 7.15 -0.07
N ARG A 25 2.62 8.49 -0.11
CA ARG A 25 3.73 9.33 -0.56
C ARG A 25 4.94 9.25 0.36
N ALA A 26 4.75 9.21 1.67
CA ALA A 26 5.86 9.06 2.62
C ALA A 26 6.59 7.72 2.44
N ALA A 27 5.84 6.62 2.29
CA ALA A 27 6.39 5.31 2.00
C ALA A 27 7.12 5.29 0.65
N TRP A 28 6.54 5.89 -0.39
CA TRP A 28 7.16 6.01 -1.71
C TRP A 28 8.50 6.75 -1.67
N PHE A 29 8.55 7.90 -1.02
CA PHE A 29 9.80 8.67 -0.89
C PHE A 29 10.89 7.87 -0.17
N GLY A 30 10.52 7.13 0.88
CA GLY A 30 11.44 6.24 1.59
C GLY A 30 11.95 5.11 0.69
N LEU A 31 11.05 4.46 -0.07
CA LEU A 31 11.40 3.39 -1.00
C LEU A 31 12.35 3.86 -2.09
N VAL A 32 12.01 4.95 -2.80
CA VAL A 32 12.87 5.50 -3.86
C VAL A 32 14.23 5.91 -3.31
N HIS A 33 14.29 6.51 -2.12
CA HIS A 33 15.56 6.83 -1.47
C HIS A 33 16.38 5.57 -1.14
N ALA A 34 15.74 4.52 -0.62
CA ALA A 34 16.37 3.24 -0.34
C ALA A 34 16.89 2.58 -1.63
N MET A 35 16.09 2.56 -2.70
CA MET A 35 16.49 2.06 -4.02
C MET A 35 17.67 2.83 -4.62
N LYS A 36 17.75 4.16 -4.43
CA LYS A 36 18.89 4.98 -4.88
C LYS A 36 20.18 4.71 -4.11
N THR A 37 20.08 4.33 -2.85
CA THR A 37 21.24 4.20 -1.95
C THR A 37 21.72 2.77 -1.80
N ARG A 38 20.81 1.80 -1.84
CA ARG A 38 21.01 0.37 -1.55
C ARG A 38 20.03 -0.49 -2.36
N PRO A 39 20.12 -0.50 -3.70
CA PRO A 39 19.11 -1.13 -4.56
C PRO A 39 18.98 -2.64 -4.29
N ALA A 40 20.10 -3.37 -4.31
CA ALA A 40 20.09 -4.82 -4.14
C ALA A 40 19.56 -5.26 -2.76
N GLU A 41 19.97 -4.58 -1.67
CA GLU A 41 19.45 -4.91 -0.35
C GLU A 41 17.97 -4.55 -0.21
N THR A 42 17.54 -3.43 -0.80
CA THR A 42 16.14 -3.00 -0.76
C THR A 42 15.24 -3.98 -1.50
N GLU A 43 15.63 -4.41 -2.71
CA GLU A 43 14.87 -5.41 -3.47
C GLU A 43 14.77 -6.75 -2.72
N ALA A 44 15.88 -7.24 -2.16
CA ALA A 44 15.89 -8.47 -1.38
C ALA A 44 14.99 -8.35 -0.13
N TYR A 45 15.01 -7.21 0.55
CA TYR A 45 14.17 -6.95 1.71
C TYR A 45 12.67 -6.95 1.33
N ILE A 46 12.28 -6.19 0.30
CA ILE A 46 10.88 -6.13 -0.14
C ILE A 46 10.39 -7.50 -0.63
N ALA A 47 11.21 -8.25 -1.35
CA ALA A 47 10.87 -9.63 -1.75
C ALA A 47 10.61 -10.54 -0.54
N SER A 48 11.39 -10.38 0.53
CA SER A 48 11.18 -11.15 1.77
C SER A 48 9.91 -10.75 2.53
N GLU A 49 9.60 -9.44 2.59
CA GLU A 49 8.38 -8.95 3.23
C GLU A 49 7.12 -9.31 2.41
N ARG A 50 7.22 -9.38 1.08
CA ARG A 50 6.11 -9.78 0.19
C ARG A 50 5.54 -11.15 0.55
N ALA A 51 6.41 -12.13 0.81
CA ALA A 51 5.99 -13.45 1.27
C ALA A 51 5.26 -13.38 2.63
N ARG A 52 5.81 -12.61 3.59
CA ARG A 52 5.21 -12.41 4.92
C ARG A 52 3.86 -11.70 4.84
N CYS A 53 3.72 -10.74 3.92
CA CYS A 53 2.47 -10.03 3.67
C CYS A 53 1.41 -10.98 3.10
N ALA A 54 1.72 -11.77 2.08
CA ALA A 54 0.77 -12.72 1.51
C ALA A 54 0.23 -13.70 2.57
N GLU A 55 1.11 -14.24 3.42
CA GLU A 55 0.72 -15.11 4.53
C GLU A 55 -0.13 -14.37 5.58
N GLY A 56 0.26 -13.14 5.94
CA GLY A 56 -0.42 -12.34 6.97
C GLY A 56 -1.81 -11.87 6.56
N PHE A 57 -1.97 -11.36 5.33
CA PHE A 57 -3.24 -10.88 4.78
C PHE A 57 -4.18 -12.02 4.36
N GLY A 58 -3.62 -13.18 3.98
CA GLY A 58 -4.40 -14.41 3.80
C GLY A 58 -4.90 -15.03 5.12
N GLY A 59 -4.37 -14.57 6.25
CA GLY A 59 -4.73 -15.03 7.59
C GLY A 59 -6.00 -14.39 8.16
N THR A 60 -6.54 -14.99 9.22
CA THR A 60 -7.76 -14.51 9.87
C THR A 60 -7.55 -13.29 10.77
N THR A 61 -6.31 -12.90 11.07
CA THR A 61 -6.04 -11.82 12.04
C THR A 61 -6.42 -10.45 11.50
N TRP A 62 -6.14 -10.18 10.22
CA TRP A 62 -6.24 -8.85 9.60
C TRP A 62 -7.57 -8.62 8.88
N ALA A 63 -8.22 -9.71 8.44
CA ALA A 63 -9.42 -9.68 7.62
C ALA A 63 -10.45 -10.71 8.14
N LYS A 64 -10.90 -10.50 9.38
CA LYS A 64 -11.83 -11.40 10.10
C LYS A 64 -13.21 -11.46 9.48
N ASP A 65 -13.60 -10.37 8.85
CA ASP A 65 -14.88 -10.17 8.17
C ASP A 65 -14.94 -10.81 6.78
N LEU A 66 -13.78 -11.13 6.20
CA LEU A 66 -13.70 -11.75 4.88
C LEU A 66 -13.91 -13.26 4.93
N THR A 67 -14.38 -13.82 3.81
CA THR A 67 -14.37 -15.26 3.54
C THR A 67 -12.97 -15.74 3.17
N ASP A 68 -12.76 -17.06 3.11
CA ASP A 68 -11.47 -17.63 2.68
C ASP A 68 -11.10 -17.22 1.24
N ALA A 69 -12.10 -17.16 0.35
CA ALA A 69 -11.89 -16.73 -1.04
C ALA A 69 -11.48 -15.25 -1.12
N GLU A 70 -12.11 -14.38 -0.34
CA GLU A 70 -11.78 -12.95 -0.30
C GLU A 70 -10.42 -12.69 0.35
N ARG A 71 -10.04 -13.44 1.39
CA ARG A 71 -8.68 -13.37 1.97
C ARG A 71 -7.62 -13.82 0.98
N LYS A 72 -7.90 -14.88 0.21
CA LYS A 72 -7.00 -15.32 -0.85
C LYS A 72 -6.82 -14.23 -1.91
N MET A 73 -7.91 -13.63 -2.37
CA MET A 73 -7.86 -12.51 -3.31
C MET A 73 -7.08 -11.33 -2.73
N LEU A 74 -7.31 -10.97 -1.46
CA LEU A 74 -6.56 -9.91 -0.78
C LEU A 74 -5.05 -10.18 -0.76
N ALA A 75 -4.65 -11.41 -0.43
CA ALA A 75 -3.24 -11.80 -0.44
C ALA A 75 -2.63 -11.70 -1.85
N GLU A 76 -3.35 -12.13 -2.88
CA GLU A 76 -2.92 -12.04 -4.28
C GLU A 76 -2.77 -10.59 -4.75
N GLU A 77 -3.71 -9.70 -4.40
CA GLU A 77 -3.64 -8.28 -4.73
C GLU A 77 -2.48 -7.57 -4.02
N VAL A 78 -2.23 -7.89 -2.75
CA VAL A 78 -1.06 -7.35 -2.01
C VAL A 78 0.25 -7.84 -2.64
N ASP A 79 0.32 -9.13 -2.98
CA ASP A 79 1.48 -9.72 -3.63
C ASP A 79 1.75 -9.08 -5.00
N ALA A 80 0.73 -8.88 -5.82
CA ALA A 80 0.84 -8.19 -7.11
C ALA A 80 1.26 -6.73 -6.95
N GLY A 81 0.63 -6.01 -6.01
CA GLY A 81 0.95 -4.60 -5.73
C GLY A 81 2.39 -4.38 -5.28
N LEU A 82 2.91 -5.25 -4.39
CA LEU A 82 4.31 -5.16 -3.95
C LEU A 82 5.31 -5.47 -5.07
N ALA A 83 4.98 -6.39 -5.97
CA ALA A 83 5.82 -6.65 -7.16
C ALA A 83 5.85 -5.45 -8.10
N GLN A 84 4.68 -4.86 -8.40
CA GLN A 84 4.59 -3.67 -9.24
C GLN A 84 5.34 -2.48 -8.62
N LEU A 85 5.25 -2.31 -7.30
CA LEU A 85 5.90 -1.21 -6.59
C LEU A 85 7.44 -1.23 -6.74
N ILE A 86 8.06 -2.41 -6.77
CA ILE A 86 9.50 -2.54 -7.05
C ILE A 86 9.82 -2.10 -8.47
N GLU A 87 9.01 -2.52 -9.44
CA GLU A 87 9.22 -2.16 -10.84
C GLU A 87 9.07 -0.66 -11.06
N ASP A 88 8.05 -0.04 -10.47
CA ASP A 88 7.87 1.42 -10.51
C ASP A 88 9.07 2.13 -9.88
N ALA A 89 9.58 1.63 -8.75
CA ALA A 89 10.73 2.24 -8.08
C ALA A 89 12.03 2.12 -8.89
N ARG A 90 12.18 1.06 -9.71
CA ARG A 90 13.31 0.92 -10.65
C ARG A 90 13.29 1.95 -11.76
N GLN A 91 12.11 2.46 -12.14
CA GLN A 91 11.97 3.48 -13.18
C GLN A 91 12.35 4.90 -12.70
N GLU A 92 12.53 5.09 -11.38
CA GLU A 92 12.83 6.37 -10.73
C GLU A 92 14.31 6.58 -10.38
N ILE A 93 15.15 5.55 -10.60
CA ILE A 93 16.58 5.53 -10.31
C ILE A 93 17.41 5.60 -11.59
#